data_AF-A0A1I7U147-F1
#
_entry.id   AF-A0A1I7U147-F1
#
_cell.length_a   1.000
_cell.length_b   1.000
_cell.length_c   1.000
_cell.angle_alpha   90.00
_cell.angle_beta   90.00
_cell.angle_gamma   90.00
#
_symmetry.space_group_name_H-M   'P 1'
#
loop_
_entity.id
_entity.type
_entity.pdbx_description
1 polymer ?
#
loop_
_entity_poly.entity_id
_entity_poly.type
_entity_poly.pdbx_seq_one_letter_code
_entity_poly.pdbx_strand_id
1 'polypeptide(L)'
;MPSSFRLLLASILIQTVFSTQQAVTVKGIVNCRGHRQPGTFVQLYDEDSIFDSDDLLGSVVADHRGVFCVKGNTEEFTTIEPYLLIEHNCGYEGLNEKRVFTKLIPVEYITEGPKAKHVYHMGDIELLTEDAPVQKYEKRIYVETNIDERIRQCIPIYVQYKTFYEKTVFESKTHEAVLPTDENPVIVEEPIVEPTDGEGEVVAATEQYHETDENKQEEHEILEEEKKIEEERLRLEEEQKRLDEIRRLEEEALRLEEIRRIEEEKKRIEEIRRQEEEQQRIELERREEERRLENERRAEEERKREEEAKLQEQRRKEQEEEHKRRMEEYHRREQERQEALRRREEEIKRREEEEKTRISSSSETIVEKKDPCIQFPVLTQSHSISRNIEARHEYVEDPCLKR
;
A
#
# COMPACT_ATOMS: atom_id res chain seq x y z
N MET A 1 -50.97 17.99 -42.10
CA MET A 1 -49.95 17.04 -41.62
C MET A 1 -48.57 17.53 -42.03
N PRO A 2 -47.54 17.40 -41.18
CA PRO A 2 -46.71 18.57 -40.88
C PRO A 2 -45.37 18.65 -41.62
N SER A 3 -44.91 19.88 -41.85
CA SER A 3 -43.59 20.23 -42.39
C SER A 3 -42.43 20.10 -41.38
N SER A 4 -42.73 19.73 -40.12
CA SER A 4 -41.74 19.64 -39.02
C SER A 4 -40.65 18.59 -39.23
N PHE A 5 -40.89 17.57 -40.07
CA PHE A 5 -39.93 16.47 -40.27
C PHE A 5 -38.64 16.88 -41.01
N ARG A 6 -38.57 18.09 -41.59
CA ARG A 6 -37.35 18.61 -42.24
C ARG A 6 -36.42 19.41 -41.32
N LEU A 7 -36.80 19.65 -40.07
CA LEU A 7 -35.97 20.37 -39.09
C LEU A 7 -35.16 19.44 -38.16
N LEU A 8 -35.53 18.17 -38.02
CA LEU A 8 -34.83 17.20 -37.17
C LEU A 8 -33.57 16.60 -37.81
N LEU A 9 -33.37 16.76 -39.12
CA LEU A 9 -32.14 16.34 -39.82
C LEU A 9 -31.01 17.39 -39.77
N ALA A 10 -31.16 18.46 -38.98
CA ALA A 10 -30.18 19.52 -38.83
C ALA A 10 -29.60 19.65 -37.40
N SER A 11 -30.05 18.85 -36.43
CA SER A 11 -29.60 18.92 -35.03
C SER A 11 -28.65 17.80 -34.60
N ILE A 12 -28.38 16.81 -35.46
CA ILE A 12 -27.27 15.85 -35.25
C ILE A 12 -26.01 16.44 -35.89
N LEU A 13 -25.58 17.57 -35.33
CA LEU A 13 -24.21 18.04 -35.46
C LEU A 13 -23.39 17.05 -34.63
N ILE A 14 -22.78 16.07 -35.29
CA ILE A 14 -22.01 15.02 -34.61
C ILE A 14 -20.86 15.71 -33.87
N GLN A 15 -21.01 15.84 -32.55
CA GLN A 15 -19.88 16.08 -31.67
C GLN A 15 -19.05 14.79 -31.68
N THR A 16 -18.19 14.68 -32.68
CA THR A 16 -17.05 13.79 -32.68
C THR A 16 -16.21 14.20 -31.48
N VAL A 17 -16.39 13.48 -30.38
CA VAL A 17 -15.56 13.62 -29.18
C VAL A 17 -14.19 13.07 -29.57
N PHE A 18 -13.34 13.96 -30.06
CA PHE A 18 -11.99 13.62 -30.45
C PHE A 18 -11.17 13.48 -29.17
N SER A 19 -10.85 12.24 -28.83
CA SER A 19 -9.73 11.94 -27.97
C SER A 19 -8.45 12.50 -28.62
N THR A 20 -7.59 13.09 -27.81
CA THR A 20 -6.33 13.70 -28.22
C THR A 20 -5.19 12.93 -27.58
N GLN A 21 -4.38 12.29 -28.42
CA GLN A 21 -3.15 11.68 -27.94
C GLN A 21 -2.21 12.79 -27.44
N GLN A 22 -1.74 12.66 -26.21
CA GLN A 22 -0.86 13.62 -25.55
C GLN A 22 0.37 12.88 -25.02
N ALA A 23 1.51 13.56 -25.06
CA ALA A 23 2.79 12.99 -24.64
C ALA A 23 3.63 13.99 -23.84
N VAL A 24 4.31 13.47 -22.82
CA VAL A 24 5.22 14.22 -21.95
C VAL A 24 6.55 13.47 -21.82
N THR A 25 7.62 14.19 -21.49
CA THR A 25 8.94 13.60 -21.25
C THR A 25 9.65 14.39 -20.18
N VAL A 26 10.12 13.68 -19.15
CA VAL A 26 10.61 14.25 -17.90
C VAL A 26 12.02 13.73 -17.62
N LYS A 27 12.94 14.64 -17.31
CA LYS A 27 14.34 14.35 -17.03
C LYS A 27 14.78 15.02 -15.73
N GLY A 28 15.39 14.24 -14.85
CA GLY A 28 15.96 14.72 -13.59
C GLY A 28 17.15 13.88 -13.13
N ILE A 29 17.68 14.22 -11.96
CA ILE A 29 18.77 13.48 -11.33
C ILE A 29 18.43 13.25 -9.87
N VAL A 30 18.39 11.99 -9.43
CA VAL A 30 17.96 11.60 -8.08
C VAL A 30 19.15 11.61 -7.10
N ASN A 31 18.92 12.22 -5.94
CA ASN A 31 19.85 12.33 -4.82
C ASN A 31 19.23 11.79 -3.52
N CYS A 32 20.11 11.30 -2.64
CA CYS A 32 19.82 11.09 -1.23
C CYS A 32 20.98 11.67 -0.41
N ARG A 33 20.72 12.62 0.49
CA ARG A 33 21.74 13.30 1.31
C ARG A 33 22.88 13.89 0.45
N GLY A 34 22.56 14.44 -0.73
CA GLY A 34 23.54 14.95 -1.70
C GLY A 34 24.31 13.90 -2.50
N HIS A 35 24.05 12.61 -2.32
CA HIS A 35 24.67 11.52 -3.09
C HIS A 35 23.73 11.02 -4.19
N ARG A 36 24.24 10.92 -5.43
CA ARG A 36 23.52 10.34 -6.58
C ARG A 36 22.97 8.95 -6.26
N GLN A 37 21.72 8.68 -6.65
CA GLN A 37 21.04 7.40 -6.42
C GLN A 37 20.91 6.59 -7.72
N PRO A 38 21.90 5.74 -8.04
CA PRO A 38 21.80 4.83 -9.18
C PRO A 38 20.82 3.70 -8.88
N GLY A 39 20.04 3.29 -9.89
CA GLY A 39 19.08 2.20 -9.74
C GLY A 39 17.73 2.59 -9.12
N THR A 40 17.48 3.87 -8.81
CA THR A 40 16.14 4.34 -8.41
C THR A 40 15.13 4.04 -9.50
N PHE A 41 14.02 3.39 -9.14
CA PHE A 41 12.86 3.23 -10.03
C PHE A 41 12.03 4.51 -10.00
N VAL A 42 11.69 5.02 -11.18
CA VAL A 42 10.96 6.26 -11.38
C VAL A 42 9.76 5.98 -12.27
N GLN A 43 8.57 6.34 -11.79
CA GLN A 43 7.30 6.16 -12.48
C GLN A 43 6.72 7.52 -12.88
N LEU A 44 5.91 7.52 -13.92
CA LEU A 44 5.18 8.65 -14.45
C LEU A 44 3.73 8.19 -14.64
N TYR A 45 2.82 8.86 -13.95
CA TYR A 45 1.39 8.58 -13.89
C TYR A 45 0.58 9.77 -14.41
N ASP A 46 -0.68 9.55 -14.75
CA ASP A 46 -1.71 10.59 -14.85
C ASP A 46 -2.61 10.61 -13.61
N GLU A 47 -3.01 11.80 -13.14
CA GLU A 47 -3.96 11.95 -12.01
C GLU A 47 -5.39 12.03 -12.55
N ASP A 48 -6.06 10.87 -12.61
CA ASP A 48 -7.34 10.72 -13.32
C ASP A 48 -8.53 11.27 -12.51
N SER A 49 -8.77 12.58 -12.66
CA SER A 49 -9.85 13.33 -12.00
C SER A 49 -11.26 12.83 -12.39
N ILE A 50 -11.72 11.73 -11.78
CA ILE A 50 -13.01 11.59 -11.01
C ILE A 50 -13.43 10.10 -10.82
N PHE A 51 -13.04 9.14 -11.68
CA PHE A 51 -13.62 7.77 -11.64
C PHE A 51 -12.71 6.55 -11.89
N ASP A 52 -11.43 6.67 -12.27
CA ASP A 52 -10.53 5.51 -12.45
C ASP A 52 -9.32 5.55 -11.51
N SER A 53 -8.38 4.60 -11.65
CA SER A 53 -7.11 4.57 -10.93
C SER A 53 -5.95 5.03 -11.81
N ASP A 54 -5.17 6.00 -11.31
CA ASP A 54 -4.02 6.66 -11.91
C ASP A 54 -3.26 5.84 -12.97
N ASP A 55 -3.29 6.29 -14.23
CA ASP A 55 -2.84 5.49 -15.36
C ASP A 55 -1.31 5.57 -15.56
N LEU A 56 -0.65 4.42 -15.78
CA LEU A 56 0.82 4.34 -15.80
C LEU A 56 1.38 4.71 -17.19
N LEU A 57 1.56 6.00 -17.42
CA LEU A 57 2.14 6.55 -18.66
C LEU A 57 3.54 6.03 -18.98
N GLY A 58 4.36 5.71 -17.97
CA GLY A 58 5.68 5.13 -18.18
C GLY A 58 6.52 4.94 -16.92
N SER A 59 7.62 4.19 -17.06
CA SER A 59 8.61 4.03 -15.98
C SER A 59 10.03 3.83 -16.50
N VAL A 60 11.02 4.11 -15.66
CA VAL A 60 12.46 4.01 -15.98
C VAL A 60 13.28 3.74 -14.72
N VAL A 61 14.48 3.18 -14.89
CA VAL A 61 15.48 3.04 -13.81
C VAL A 61 16.59 4.08 -14.02
N ALA A 62 16.93 4.83 -12.98
CA ALA A 62 17.97 5.85 -13.01
C ALA A 62 19.37 5.26 -13.27
N ASP A 63 20.17 5.95 -14.07
CA ASP A 63 21.49 5.48 -14.51
C ASP A 63 22.54 5.46 -13.37
N HIS A 64 23.77 5.03 -13.68
CA HIS A 64 24.88 4.95 -12.71
C HIS A 64 25.29 6.31 -12.08
N ARG A 65 24.70 7.43 -12.52
CA ARG A 65 24.89 8.80 -12.02
C ARG A 65 23.61 9.35 -11.38
N GLY A 66 22.57 8.53 -11.22
CA GLY A 66 21.24 8.92 -10.75
C GLY A 66 20.39 9.66 -11.79
N VAL A 67 20.82 9.76 -13.05
CA VAL A 67 20.08 10.49 -14.10
C VAL A 67 18.98 9.59 -14.66
N PHE A 68 17.76 10.11 -14.76
CA PHE A 68 16.64 9.43 -15.41
C PHE A 68 16.08 10.27 -16.56
N CYS A 69 15.46 9.60 -17.53
CA CYS A 69 14.58 10.22 -18.52
C CYS A 69 13.38 9.29 -18.75
N VAL A 70 12.21 9.68 -18.25
CA VAL A 70 10.96 8.94 -18.44
C VAL A 70 10.15 9.60 -19.55
N LYS A 71 9.49 8.79 -20.36
CA LYS A 71 8.63 9.21 -21.48
C LYS A 71 7.29 8.50 -21.31
N GLY A 72 6.20 9.22 -21.53
CA GLY A 72 4.85 8.65 -21.47
C GLY A 72 3.91 9.33 -22.45
N ASN A 73 2.85 8.61 -22.82
CA ASN A 73 1.74 9.14 -23.59
C ASN A 73 0.45 8.39 -23.26
N THR A 74 -0.69 9.06 -23.43
CA THR A 74 -2.03 8.49 -23.35
C THR A 74 -2.95 9.17 -24.37
N GLU A 75 -4.20 8.73 -24.51
CA GLU A 75 -5.19 9.25 -25.45
C GLU A 75 -6.46 9.69 -24.70
N GLU A 76 -6.59 11.01 -24.50
CA GLU A 76 -7.54 11.59 -23.55
C GLU A 76 -8.40 12.72 -24.15
N PHE A 77 -9.58 12.93 -23.56
CA PHE A 77 -10.49 14.04 -23.93
C PHE A 77 -10.14 15.37 -23.23
N THR A 78 -9.46 15.27 -22.09
CA THR A 78 -8.96 16.36 -21.24
C THR A 78 -7.49 16.64 -21.52
N THR A 79 -6.93 17.70 -20.92
CA THR A 79 -5.48 17.83 -20.82
C THR A 79 -5.01 16.95 -19.67
N ILE A 80 -4.03 16.10 -19.94
CA ILE A 80 -3.44 15.18 -18.96
C ILE A 80 -2.93 15.94 -17.72
N GLU A 81 -3.00 15.35 -16.53
CA GLU A 81 -2.50 15.89 -15.26
C GLU A 81 -1.28 15.07 -14.72
N PRO A 82 -0.18 14.93 -15.50
CA PRO A 82 0.84 13.94 -15.21
C PRO A 82 1.70 14.29 -14.00
N TYR A 83 2.04 13.26 -13.22
CA TYR A 83 2.93 13.38 -12.07
C TYR A 83 4.03 12.30 -12.03
N LEU A 84 5.20 12.68 -11.49
CA LEU A 84 6.28 11.75 -11.21
C LEU A 84 6.05 11.07 -9.85
N LEU A 85 6.28 9.76 -9.76
CA LEU A 85 6.30 9.00 -8.51
C LEU A 85 7.64 8.27 -8.33
N ILE A 86 8.22 8.36 -7.14
CA ILE A 86 9.44 7.65 -6.75
C ILE A 86 9.24 7.04 -5.36
N GLU A 87 9.26 5.72 -5.25
CA GLU A 87 9.39 5.03 -3.95
C GLU A 87 10.85 5.02 -3.47
N HIS A 88 11.09 5.32 -2.18
CA HIS A 88 12.43 5.31 -1.60
C HIS A 88 12.46 5.06 -0.09
N ASN A 89 13.62 4.60 0.40
CA ASN A 89 13.93 4.50 1.83
C ASN A 89 15.00 5.53 2.28
N CYS A 90 15.38 6.47 1.40
CA CYS A 90 16.32 7.56 1.73
C CYS A 90 15.85 8.30 2.98
N GLY A 91 16.70 8.38 4.02
CA GLY A 91 16.35 9.04 5.28
C GLY A 91 15.70 8.15 6.33
N TYR A 92 15.17 6.99 5.92
CA TYR A 92 14.37 6.05 6.71
C TYR A 92 14.99 4.64 6.70
N GLU A 93 16.32 4.55 6.64
CA GLU A 93 17.01 3.26 6.55
C GLU A 93 16.77 2.40 7.80
N GLY A 94 16.41 1.12 7.60
CA GLY A 94 16.09 0.19 8.68
C GLY A 94 14.63 0.24 9.17
N LEU A 95 13.79 1.11 8.59
CA LEU A 95 12.33 1.07 8.79
C LEU A 95 11.65 0.22 7.71
N ASN A 96 10.52 -0.39 8.07
CA ASN A 96 9.71 -1.23 7.17
C ASN A 96 8.77 -0.44 6.25
N GLU A 97 8.68 0.89 6.45
CA GLU A 97 7.87 1.80 5.63
C GLU A 97 8.72 2.41 4.51
N LYS A 98 8.28 2.24 3.26
CA LYS A 98 8.76 3.08 2.15
C LYS A 98 8.19 4.49 2.29
N ARG A 99 8.94 5.49 1.82
CA ARG A 99 8.40 6.83 1.50
C ARG A 99 8.19 6.95 0.01
N VAL A 100 7.33 7.89 -0.37
CA VAL A 100 7.00 8.20 -1.76
C VAL A 100 7.23 9.69 -1.98
N PHE A 101 8.04 10.01 -2.96
CA PHE A 101 8.17 11.36 -3.50
C PHE A 101 7.23 11.48 -4.70
N THR A 102 6.31 12.43 -4.68
CA THR A 102 5.43 12.77 -5.81
C THR A 102 5.67 14.19 -6.29
N LYS A 103 5.58 14.41 -7.61
CA LYS A 103 5.71 15.74 -8.20
C LYS A 103 4.96 15.89 -9.52
N LEU A 104 3.88 16.69 -9.50
CA LEU A 104 3.17 17.17 -10.69
C LEU A 104 4.11 17.81 -11.71
N ILE A 105 3.87 17.53 -12.98
CA ILE A 105 4.61 18.03 -14.14
C ILE A 105 3.86 19.24 -14.73
N PRO A 106 4.51 20.38 -15.01
CA PRO A 106 3.80 21.56 -15.51
C PRO A 106 3.20 21.36 -16.91
N VAL A 107 1.97 21.82 -17.10
CA VAL A 107 1.17 21.57 -18.31
C VAL A 107 1.79 22.11 -19.59
N GLU A 108 2.65 23.13 -19.52
CA GLU A 108 3.38 23.67 -20.68
C GLU A 108 4.43 22.71 -21.29
N TYR A 109 4.69 21.57 -20.64
CA TYR A 109 5.54 20.50 -21.17
C TYR A 109 4.75 19.32 -21.76
N ILE A 110 3.42 19.31 -21.62
CA ILE A 110 2.52 18.39 -22.32
C ILE A 110 2.47 18.81 -23.79
N THR A 111 2.49 17.84 -24.73
CA THR A 111 2.31 18.17 -26.14
C THR A 111 1.48 17.14 -26.88
N GLU A 112 0.50 17.61 -27.66
CA GLU A 112 -0.30 16.79 -28.59
C GLU A 112 0.57 15.94 -29.53
N GLY A 113 0.22 14.66 -29.67
CA GLY A 113 0.86 13.65 -30.51
C GLY A 113 1.55 12.53 -29.72
N PRO A 114 2.00 11.45 -30.39
CA PRO A 114 2.59 10.27 -29.75
C PRO A 114 3.98 10.47 -29.12
N LYS A 115 4.61 11.64 -29.29
CA LYS A 115 5.96 11.94 -28.77
C LYS A 115 6.02 13.39 -28.30
N ALA A 116 6.54 13.60 -27.08
CA ALA A 116 6.74 14.92 -26.51
C ALA A 116 7.67 15.78 -27.39
N LYS A 117 7.27 17.03 -27.68
CA LYS A 117 8.08 17.97 -28.47
C LYS A 117 9.15 18.67 -27.62
N HIS A 118 8.98 18.66 -26.30
CA HIS A 118 9.87 19.27 -25.31
C HIS A 118 10.17 18.28 -24.17
N VAL A 119 11.19 18.60 -23.37
CA VAL A 119 11.60 17.82 -22.20
C VAL A 119 11.50 18.71 -20.97
N TYR A 120 10.75 18.28 -19.96
CA TYR A 120 10.73 18.94 -18.66
C TYR A 120 11.98 18.56 -17.89
N HIS A 121 12.78 19.55 -17.52
CA HIS A 121 14.03 19.38 -16.77
C HIS A 121 13.80 19.72 -15.30
N MET A 122 13.57 18.70 -14.47
CA MET A 122 13.35 18.85 -13.02
C MET A 122 14.62 19.26 -12.26
N GLY A 123 15.80 19.05 -12.85
CA GLY A 123 17.08 19.30 -12.20
C GLY A 123 17.43 18.20 -11.18
N ASP A 124 18.02 18.62 -10.06
CA ASP A 124 18.42 17.75 -8.95
C ASP A 124 17.24 17.54 -7.98
N ILE A 125 16.81 16.29 -7.81
CA ILE A 125 15.75 15.89 -6.87
C ILE A 125 16.42 15.28 -5.63
N GLU A 126 16.26 15.91 -4.48
CA GLU A 126 16.69 15.36 -3.18
C GLU A 126 15.52 14.60 -2.54
N LEU A 127 15.71 13.31 -2.26
CA LEU A 127 14.69 12.43 -1.66
C LEU A 127 14.65 12.52 -0.13
N LEU A 128 15.62 13.20 0.49
CA LEU A 128 15.61 13.42 1.93
C LEU A 128 14.60 14.52 2.31
N THR A 129 13.55 14.14 3.03
CA THR A 129 12.60 15.07 3.68
C THR A 129 13.21 15.73 4.91
N GLU A 130 12.75 16.94 5.27
CA GLU A 130 13.20 17.64 6.49
C GLU A 130 12.82 16.87 7.76
N ASP A 131 11.63 16.25 7.78
CA ASP A 131 11.15 15.37 8.86
C ASP A 131 11.77 13.95 8.84
N ALA A 132 12.76 13.69 7.99
CA ALA A 132 13.43 12.38 7.97
C ALA A 132 14.11 12.13 9.32
N PRO A 133 13.85 11.00 10.01
CA PRO A 133 14.55 10.61 11.22
C PRO A 133 15.95 10.11 10.84
N VAL A 134 16.82 11.05 10.43
CA VAL A 134 18.20 10.79 10.00
C VAL A 134 18.98 10.25 11.18
N GLN A 135 18.90 8.93 11.34
CA GLN A 135 19.78 8.19 12.19
C GLN A 135 21.20 8.55 11.76
N LYS A 136 21.98 9.11 12.69
CA LYS A 136 23.42 9.21 12.52
C LYS A 136 23.99 7.79 12.60
N TYR A 137 23.87 7.08 11.48
CA TYR A 137 24.73 5.95 11.17
C TYR A 137 26.15 6.50 11.12
N GLU A 138 26.80 6.53 12.27
CA GLU A 138 28.24 6.45 12.33
C GLU A 138 28.63 5.25 11.48
N LYS A 139 29.21 5.51 10.30
CA LYS A 139 29.91 4.47 9.56
C LYS A 139 30.89 3.89 10.54
N ARG A 140 30.64 2.66 10.98
CA ARG A 140 31.59 1.87 11.76
C ARG A 140 32.74 1.57 10.79
N ILE A 141 33.68 2.51 10.70
CA ILE A 141 34.90 2.36 9.92
C ILE A 141 35.63 1.22 10.60
N TYR A 142 35.54 0.04 10.00
CA TYR A 142 36.38 -1.08 10.37
C TYR A 142 37.81 -0.65 10.07
N VAL A 143 38.52 -0.29 11.14
CA VAL A 143 39.95 -0.01 11.17
C VAL A 143 40.66 -1.18 10.48
N GLU A 144 41.71 -0.88 9.71
CA GLU A 144 42.35 -1.78 8.76
C GLU A 144 42.54 -3.22 9.28
N THR A 145 41.64 -4.13 8.90
CA THR A 145 41.83 -5.58 9.05
C THR A 145 42.12 -6.24 7.70
N ASN A 146 42.79 -7.39 7.79
CA ASN A 146 43.42 -8.05 6.66
C ASN A 146 42.42 -8.44 5.54
N ILE A 147 42.90 -8.54 4.30
CA ILE A 147 42.10 -8.87 3.10
C ILE A 147 41.28 -10.15 3.28
N ASP A 148 41.82 -11.15 3.97
CA ASP A 148 41.13 -12.40 4.31
C ASP A 148 39.83 -12.18 5.13
N GLU A 149 39.78 -11.14 5.95
CA GLU A 149 38.62 -10.82 6.77
C GLU A 149 37.55 -10.05 5.97
N ARG A 150 37.97 -9.19 5.03
CA ARG A 150 37.07 -8.63 4.01
C ARG A 150 36.47 -9.73 3.12
N ILE A 151 37.25 -10.75 2.75
CA ILE A 151 36.73 -11.93 2.05
C ILE A 151 35.67 -12.63 2.92
N ARG A 152 35.95 -12.87 4.22
CA ARG A 152 34.97 -13.44 5.16
C ARG A 152 33.71 -12.59 5.36
N GLN A 153 33.77 -11.27 5.19
CA GLN A 153 32.58 -10.40 5.23
C GLN A 153 31.80 -10.36 3.90
N CYS A 154 32.41 -10.77 2.78
CA CYS A 154 31.70 -11.03 1.52
C CYS A 154 31.12 -12.46 1.41
N ILE A 155 31.57 -13.38 2.28
CA ILE A 155 31.08 -14.77 2.34
C ILE A 155 29.55 -14.90 2.54
N PRO A 156 28.79 -14.02 3.22
CA PRO A 156 27.32 -14.17 3.30
C PRO A 156 26.63 -14.18 1.93
N ILE A 157 27.04 -13.30 1.01
CA ILE A 157 26.52 -13.27 -0.37
C ILE A 157 27.06 -14.49 -1.14
N TYR A 158 28.37 -14.77 -1.02
CA TYR A 158 28.97 -15.92 -1.70
C TYR A 158 28.38 -17.27 -1.24
N VAL A 159 27.90 -17.37 0.01
CA VAL A 159 27.26 -18.57 0.56
C VAL A 159 25.80 -18.72 0.14
N GLN A 160 25.06 -17.63 -0.10
CA GLN A 160 23.78 -17.74 -0.81
C GLN A 160 23.97 -18.32 -2.23
N TYR A 161 25.00 -17.88 -2.97
CA TYR A 161 25.34 -18.51 -4.25
C TYR A 161 25.88 -19.94 -4.09
N LYS A 162 26.72 -20.22 -3.09
CA LYS A 162 27.27 -21.57 -2.85
C LYS A 162 26.19 -22.58 -2.46
N THR A 163 25.22 -22.21 -1.62
CA THR A 163 24.09 -23.08 -1.24
C THR A 163 23.17 -23.41 -2.41
N PHE A 164 23.07 -22.53 -3.43
CA PHE A 164 22.38 -22.86 -4.68
C PHE A 164 23.09 -23.98 -5.45
N TYR A 165 24.42 -23.95 -5.53
CA TYR A 165 25.20 -25.00 -6.23
C TYR A 165 25.31 -26.30 -5.41
N GLU A 166 25.54 -26.24 -4.09
CA GLU A 166 25.65 -27.44 -3.24
C GLU A 166 24.32 -28.20 -3.11
N LYS A 167 23.18 -27.55 -3.31
CA LYS A 167 21.85 -28.21 -3.36
C LYS A 167 21.69 -29.19 -4.55
N THR A 168 22.67 -29.28 -5.45
CA THR A 168 22.70 -30.25 -6.56
C THR A 168 23.66 -31.43 -6.32
N VAL A 169 24.40 -31.46 -5.21
CA VAL A 169 25.48 -32.43 -4.96
C VAL A 169 25.47 -32.93 -3.51
N PHE A 170 25.16 -34.21 -3.32
CA PHE A 170 25.30 -35.00 -2.09
C PHE A 170 24.39 -34.62 -0.89
N GLU A 171 23.16 -35.13 -0.93
CA GLU A 171 22.37 -35.39 0.29
C GLU A 171 22.98 -36.54 1.10
N SER A 172 23.97 -36.25 1.97
CA SER A 172 24.55 -37.29 2.85
C SER A 172 24.92 -36.80 4.27
N LYS A 173 23.92 -36.80 5.14
CA LYS A 173 23.95 -37.14 6.59
C LYS A 173 24.93 -36.41 7.55
N THR A 174 24.33 -35.67 8.51
CA THR A 174 24.54 -35.71 10.00
C THR A 174 25.95 -35.71 10.63
N HIS A 175 26.22 -35.16 11.83
CA HIS A 175 25.35 -34.98 13.01
C HIS A 175 25.78 -33.75 13.87
N GLU A 176 25.03 -33.52 14.94
CA GLU A 176 25.10 -32.42 15.92
C GLU A 176 26.19 -32.57 17.02
N ALA A 177 26.39 -31.54 17.87
CA ALA A 177 27.50 -31.43 18.84
C ALA A 177 27.05 -31.10 20.29
N VAL A 178 27.93 -31.34 21.29
CA VAL A 178 27.70 -31.13 22.74
C VAL A 178 28.97 -30.60 23.43
N LEU A 179 28.87 -29.66 24.39
CA LEU A 179 29.96 -29.18 25.27
C LEU A 179 29.49 -28.79 26.71
N PRO A 180 30.36 -28.76 27.75
CA PRO A 180 29.96 -28.76 29.18
C PRO A 180 30.73 -27.81 30.17
N THR A 181 30.52 -27.97 31.49
CA THR A 181 31.36 -27.57 32.69
C THR A 181 31.50 -26.08 33.11
N ASP A 182 31.82 -25.65 34.36
CA ASP A 182 31.63 -26.14 35.77
C ASP A 182 31.94 -24.98 36.82
N GLU A 183 32.18 -25.26 38.12
CA GLU A 183 31.84 -24.39 39.29
C GLU A 183 32.96 -23.77 40.23
N ASN A 184 32.55 -22.81 41.11
CA ASN A 184 32.81 -22.65 42.59
C ASN A 184 34.24 -22.41 43.18
N PRO A 185 34.47 -22.20 44.53
CA PRO A 185 33.62 -21.82 45.71
C PRO A 185 34.21 -20.75 46.72
N VAL A 186 33.54 -20.44 47.87
CA VAL A 186 34.02 -20.48 49.31
C VAL A 186 33.36 -19.47 50.35
N ILE A 187 32.35 -19.96 51.12
CA ILE A 187 31.85 -19.68 52.54
C ILE A 187 31.67 -18.18 53.04
N VAL A 188 31.37 -17.70 54.29
CA VAL A 188 31.35 -18.14 55.74
C VAL A 188 30.31 -17.39 56.65
N GLU A 189 29.82 -18.05 57.74
CA GLU A 189 29.28 -17.65 59.12
C GLU A 189 28.53 -16.31 59.48
N GLU A 190 27.70 -16.17 60.55
CA GLU A 190 26.57 -17.02 61.09
C GLU A 190 25.43 -16.32 61.97
N PRO A 191 25.49 -16.06 63.31
CA PRO A 191 24.36 -16.45 64.23
C PRO A 191 23.85 -15.48 65.39
N ILE A 192 22.88 -15.98 66.21
CA ILE A 192 22.40 -15.59 67.61
C ILE A 192 21.08 -14.75 67.79
N VAL A 193 20.27 -15.07 68.84
CA VAL A 193 18.80 -14.79 69.04
C VAL A 193 18.35 -14.77 70.56
N GLU A 194 17.08 -14.36 70.89
CA GLU A 194 16.20 -14.68 72.09
C GLU A 194 16.23 -13.81 73.40
N PRO A 195 15.33 -13.94 74.44
CA PRO A 195 14.55 -15.09 75.01
C PRO A 195 12.99 -14.90 75.20
N THR A 196 12.35 -15.54 76.22
CA THR A 196 10.91 -15.95 76.29
C THR A 196 10.13 -15.70 77.64
N ASP A 197 8.85 -16.13 77.71
CA ASP A 197 7.84 -16.03 78.83
C ASP A 197 8.06 -16.87 80.13
N GLY A 198 7.24 -16.64 81.18
CA GLY A 198 7.09 -17.50 82.37
C GLY A 198 6.02 -17.05 83.41
N GLU A 199 5.36 -18.00 84.09
CA GLU A 199 4.21 -17.78 85.02
C GLU A 199 4.58 -17.82 86.54
N GLY A 200 3.67 -17.35 87.43
CA GLY A 200 3.83 -17.46 88.89
C GLY A 200 2.58 -17.11 89.73
N GLU A 201 2.21 -18.02 90.64
CA GLU A 201 1.02 -18.01 91.52
C GLU A 201 1.35 -17.51 92.96
N VAL A 202 0.42 -16.89 93.71
CA VAL A 202 -0.03 -17.33 95.08
C VAL A 202 -1.04 -16.39 95.80
N VAL A 203 -2.14 -17.00 96.27
CA VAL A 203 -2.82 -16.86 97.59
C VAL A 203 -3.40 -15.49 98.06
N ALA A 204 -4.63 -15.57 98.61
CA ALA A 204 -5.37 -14.49 99.27
C ALA A 204 -5.52 -14.72 100.80
N ALA A 205 -5.97 -13.68 101.52
CA ALA A 205 -6.45 -13.80 102.91
C ALA A 205 -7.73 -12.96 103.12
N THR A 206 -8.71 -13.55 103.79
CA THR A 206 -9.99 -12.94 104.18
C THR A 206 -9.97 -12.42 105.61
N GLU A 207 -10.82 -11.45 105.93
CA GLU A 207 -11.56 -11.48 107.21
C GLU A 207 -12.92 -10.76 107.08
N GLN A 208 -13.78 -10.89 108.11
CA GLN A 208 -15.24 -10.70 108.01
C GLN A 208 -15.78 -9.95 109.25
N TYR A 209 -17.12 -9.97 109.46
CA TYR A 209 -17.88 -9.40 110.58
C TYR A 209 -18.06 -7.86 110.56
N HIS A 210 -19.09 -7.27 111.17
CA HIS A 210 -20.26 -7.84 111.87
C HIS A 210 -21.51 -6.97 111.62
N GLU A 211 -22.70 -7.56 111.70
CA GLU A 211 -24.00 -6.87 111.65
C GLU A 211 -24.73 -7.06 113.00
N THR A 212 -25.48 -6.05 113.47
CA THR A 212 -26.26 -6.15 114.73
C THR A 212 -27.57 -5.34 114.68
N ASP A 213 -28.66 -6.10 114.78
CA ASP A 213 -30.08 -5.75 114.97
C ASP A 213 -30.37 -4.54 115.88
N GLU A 214 -31.00 -3.49 115.31
CA GLU A 214 -31.93 -2.60 116.03
C GLU A 214 -33.27 -2.48 115.25
N ASN A 215 -34.33 -2.22 116.01
CA ASN A 215 -35.66 -1.73 115.59
C ASN A 215 -36.43 -2.48 114.47
N LYS A 216 -37.51 -3.14 114.92
CA LYS A 216 -38.68 -3.59 114.11
C LYS A 216 -39.55 -2.46 113.56
N GLN A 217 -38.94 -1.31 113.35
CA GLN A 217 -39.54 -0.08 112.86
C GLN A 217 -38.67 0.43 111.69
N GLU A 218 -37.34 0.37 111.83
CA GLU A 218 -36.40 0.35 110.71
C GLU A 218 -36.66 -0.84 109.79
N GLU A 219 -36.92 -2.05 110.32
CA GLU A 219 -37.31 -3.23 109.53
C GLU A 219 -38.54 -2.98 108.62
N HIS A 220 -39.48 -2.12 109.04
CA HIS A 220 -40.65 -1.73 108.23
C HIS A 220 -40.32 -0.60 107.23
N GLU A 221 -39.48 0.37 107.61
CA GLU A 221 -39.06 1.47 106.73
C GLU A 221 -38.14 0.97 105.61
N ILE A 222 -37.22 0.05 105.90
CA ILE A 222 -36.42 -0.72 104.93
C ILE A 222 -37.35 -1.50 103.99
N LEU A 223 -38.34 -2.23 104.51
CA LEU A 223 -39.34 -2.93 103.70
C LEU A 223 -40.24 -1.98 102.88
N GLU A 224 -40.26 -0.68 103.15
CA GLU A 224 -40.88 0.31 102.26
C GLU A 224 -39.91 0.90 101.23
N GLU A 225 -38.64 1.11 101.57
CA GLU A 225 -37.61 1.51 100.60
C GLU A 225 -37.33 0.40 99.58
N GLU A 226 -37.20 -0.86 99.99
CA GLU A 226 -37.05 -2.00 99.08
C GLU A 226 -38.22 -2.10 98.08
N LYS A 227 -39.46 -1.84 98.53
CA LYS A 227 -40.63 -1.79 97.65
C LYS A 227 -40.58 -0.61 96.68
N LYS A 228 -40.10 0.56 97.10
CA LYS A 228 -39.92 1.73 96.23
C LYS A 228 -38.82 1.46 95.19
N ILE A 229 -37.72 0.83 95.59
CA ILE A 229 -36.60 0.43 94.73
C ILE A 229 -37.03 -0.67 93.74
N GLU A 230 -37.85 -1.64 94.14
CA GLU A 230 -38.38 -2.64 93.22
C GLU A 230 -39.44 -2.05 92.27
N GLU A 231 -40.30 -1.12 92.72
CA GLU A 231 -41.20 -0.38 91.83
C GLU A 231 -40.43 0.49 90.83
N GLU A 232 -39.35 1.15 91.25
CA GLU A 232 -38.46 1.94 90.38
C GLU A 232 -37.72 1.04 89.38
N ARG A 233 -37.20 -0.11 89.81
CA ARG A 233 -36.62 -1.13 88.91
C ARG A 233 -37.63 -1.64 87.89
N LEU A 234 -38.88 -1.90 88.29
CA LEU A 234 -39.95 -2.32 87.37
C LEU A 234 -40.29 -1.22 86.35
N ARG A 235 -40.34 0.05 86.76
CA ARG A 235 -40.54 1.20 85.87
C ARG A 235 -39.38 1.35 84.88
N LEU A 236 -38.14 1.22 85.34
CA LEU A 236 -36.93 1.24 84.48
C LEU A 236 -36.91 0.06 83.51
N GLU A 237 -37.31 -1.14 83.93
CA GLU A 237 -37.42 -2.31 83.05
C GLU A 237 -38.54 -2.13 82.00
N GLU A 238 -39.64 -1.46 82.33
CA GLU A 238 -40.68 -1.12 81.36
C GLU A 238 -40.21 -0.03 80.37
N GLU A 239 -39.52 1.01 80.85
CA GLU A 239 -38.91 2.04 80.00
C GLU A 239 -37.87 1.45 79.05
N GLN A 240 -37.00 0.58 79.55
CA GLN A 240 -36.01 -0.13 78.73
C GLN A 240 -36.66 -1.04 77.68
N LYS A 241 -37.76 -1.74 78.01
CA LYS A 241 -38.54 -2.51 77.02
C LYS A 241 -39.15 -1.63 75.93
N ARG A 242 -39.65 -0.44 76.29
CA ARG A 242 -40.18 0.54 75.31
C ARG A 242 -39.08 1.06 74.39
N LEU A 243 -37.88 1.35 74.91
CA LEU A 243 -36.72 1.73 74.11
C LEU A 243 -36.26 0.59 73.18
N ASP A 244 -36.28 -0.66 73.65
CA ASP A 244 -35.97 -1.84 72.83
C ASP A 244 -37.05 -2.17 71.78
N GLU A 245 -38.29 -1.75 71.97
CA GLU A 245 -39.34 -1.80 70.95
C GLU A 245 -39.15 -0.71 69.89
N ILE A 246 -38.90 0.54 70.29
CA ILE A 246 -38.58 1.66 69.38
C ILE A 246 -37.37 1.30 68.50
N ARG A 247 -36.28 0.82 69.10
CA ARG A 247 -35.05 0.41 68.39
C ARG A 247 -35.31 -0.65 67.32
N ARG A 248 -36.20 -1.63 67.58
CA ARG A 248 -36.58 -2.65 66.59
C ARG A 248 -37.42 -2.07 65.45
N LEU A 249 -38.32 -1.13 65.74
CA LEU A 249 -39.11 -0.43 64.72
C LEU A 249 -38.22 0.48 63.84
N GLU A 250 -37.19 1.11 64.41
CA GLU A 250 -36.19 1.87 63.65
C GLU A 250 -35.34 0.96 62.74
N GLU A 251 -34.87 -0.20 63.24
CA GLU A 251 -34.18 -1.21 62.43
C GLU A 251 -35.05 -1.75 61.28
N GLU A 252 -36.34 -1.98 61.52
CA GLU A 252 -37.29 -2.44 60.49
C GLU A 252 -37.58 -1.35 59.44
N ALA A 253 -37.75 -0.11 59.87
CA ALA A 253 -37.93 1.04 58.98
C ALA A 253 -36.70 1.28 58.09
N LEU A 254 -35.49 1.13 58.62
CA LEU A 254 -34.24 1.22 57.85
C LEU A 254 -34.13 0.12 56.79
N ARG A 255 -34.51 -1.13 57.12
CA ARG A 255 -34.54 -2.24 56.15
C ARG A 255 -35.58 -2.03 55.04
N LEU A 256 -36.75 -1.50 55.36
CA LEU A 256 -37.78 -1.13 54.37
C LEU A 256 -37.29 -0.03 53.41
N GLU A 257 -36.57 0.97 53.93
CA GLU A 257 -35.95 2.03 53.13
C GLU A 257 -34.82 1.51 52.22
N GLU A 258 -34.00 0.58 52.72
CA GLU A 258 -32.96 -0.09 51.93
C GLU A 258 -33.55 -0.92 50.78
N ILE A 259 -34.59 -1.72 51.06
CA ILE A 259 -35.33 -2.49 50.04
C ILE A 259 -35.92 -1.54 48.97
N ARG A 260 -36.50 -0.40 49.40
CA ARG A 260 -37.07 0.61 48.49
C ARG A 260 -36.01 1.19 47.54
N ARG A 261 -34.81 1.50 48.04
CA ARG A 261 -33.69 1.97 47.19
C ARG A 261 -33.23 0.92 46.21
N ILE A 262 -33.08 -0.33 46.65
CA ILE A 262 -32.71 -1.47 45.80
C ILE A 262 -33.76 -1.69 44.69
N GLU A 263 -35.04 -1.49 44.99
CA GLU A 263 -36.09 -1.52 43.96
C GLU A 263 -36.03 -0.36 42.97
N GLU A 264 -35.79 0.87 43.43
CA GLU A 264 -35.63 2.03 42.55
C GLU A 264 -34.40 1.89 41.64
N GLU A 265 -33.28 1.38 42.17
CA GLU A 265 -32.06 1.12 41.41
C GLU A 265 -32.27 0.01 40.37
N LYS A 266 -32.93 -1.10 40.74
CA LYS A 266 -33.34 -2.16 39.79
C LYS A 266 -34.22 -1.63 38.66
N LYS A 267 -35.16 -0.71 38.96
CA LYS A 267 -36.02 -0.08 37.96
C LYS A 267 -35.20 0.76 36.97
N ARG A 268 -34.21 1.53 37.44
CA ARG A 268 -33.29 2.30 36.59
C ARG A 268 -32.41 1.40 35.72
N ILE A 269 -31.88 0.30 36.27
CA ILE A 269 -31.06 -0.67 35.52
C ILE A 269 -31.90 -1.35 34.42
N GLU A 270 -33.15 -1.75 34.70
CA GLU A 270 -34.06 -2.32 33.70
C GLU A 270 -34.46 -1.29 32.62
N GLU A 271 -34.58 -0.01 32.96
CA GLU A 271 -34.85 1.05 31.99
C GLU A 271 -33.65 1.31 31.06
N ILE A 272 -32.42 1.38 31.61
CA ILE A 272 -31.18 1.47 30.83
C ILE A 272 -31.05 0.26 29.89
N ARG A 273 -31.27 -0.96 30.41
CA ARG A 273 -31.21 -2.20 29.63
C ARG A 273 -32.18 -2.19 28.44
N ARG A 274 -33.36 -1.59 28.58
CA ARG A 274 -34.32 -1.41 27.47
C ARG A 274 -33.84 -0.39 26.44
N GLN A 275 -33.27 0.73 26.90
CA GLN A 275 -32.70 1.74 26.00
C GLN A 275 -31.51 1.15 25.20
N GLU A 276 -30.69 0.30 25.82
CA GLU A 276 -29.62 -0.45 25.16
C GLU A 276 -30.19 -1.47 24.14
N GLU A 277 -31.22 -2.25 24.49
CA GLU A 277 -31.90 -3.17 23.57
C GLU A 277 -32.55 -2.44 22.37
N GLU A 278 -33.11 -1.24 22.58
CA GLU A 278 -33.71 -0.42 21.54
C GLU A 278 -32.64 0.20 20.63
N GLN A 279 -31.55 0.74 21.19
CA GLN A 279 -30.41 1.24 20.41
C GLN A 279 -29.75 0.13 19.58
N GLN A 280 -29.56 -1.06 20.14
CA GLN A 280 -29.01 -2.21 19.41
C GLN A 280 -29.92 -2.65 18.25
N ARG A 281 -31.24 -2.54 18.40
CA ARG A 281 -32.18 -2.80 17.29
C ARG A 281 -32.06 -1.77 16.17
N ILE A 282 -32.03 -0.47 16.53
CA ILE A 282 -31.89 0.63 15.57
C ILE A 282 -30.55 0.54 14.83
N GLU A 283 -29.46 0.22 15.53
CA GLU A 283 -28.15 0.01 14.90
C GLU A 283 -28.12 -1.22 13.99
N LEU A 284 -28.74 -2.34 14.40
CA LEU A 284 -28.83 -3.54 13.57
C LEU A 284 -29.64 -3.31 12.29
N GLU A 285 -30.76 -2.58 12.39
CA GLU A 285 -31.61 -2.21 11.26
C GLU A 285 -30.87 -1.27 10.29
N ARG A 286 -30.26 -0.19 10.79
CA ARG A 286 -29.38 0.70 10.01
C ARG A 286 -28.28 -0.07 9.29
N ARG A 287 -27.64 -1.02 9.98
CA ARG A 287 -26.57 -1.85 9.42
C ARG A 287 -27.09 -2.88 8.41
N GLU A 288 -28.35 -3.28 8.46
CA GLU A 288 -28.96 -4.08 7.39
C GLU A 288 -29.33 -3.22 6.17
N GLU A 289 -29.90 -2.03 6.38
CA GLU A 289 -30.17 -1.07 5.31
C GLU A 289 -28.90 -0.67 4.55
N GLU A 290 -27.82 -0.35 5.27
CA GLU A 290 -26.49 -0.06 4.70
C GLU A 290 -25.98 -1.21 3.82
N ARG A 291 -26.09 -2.46 4.29
CA ARG A 291 -25.71 -3.66 3.50
C ARG A 291 -26.64 -3.89 2.30
N ARG A 292 -27.92 -3.52 2.37
CA ARG A 292 -28.84 -3.60 1.22
C ARG A 292 -28.45 -2.58 0.16
N LEU A 293 -28.20 -1.33 0.56
CA LEU A 293 -27.74 -0.25 -0.32
C LEU A 293 -26.38 -0.55 -0.97
N GLU A 294 -25.43 -1.12 -0.21
CA GLU A 294 -24.13 -1.53 -0.73
C GLU A 294 -24.27 -2.64 -1.79
N ASN A 295 -25.10 -3.66 -1.54
CA ASN A 295 -25.35 -4.73 -2.51
C ASN A 295 -26.07 -4.22 -3.76
N GLU A 296 -27.01 -3.28 -3.63
CA GLU A 296 -27.69 -2.66 -4.78
C GLU A 296 -26.71 -1.82 -5.64
N ARG A 297 -25.84 -1.02 -5.00
CA ARG A 297 -24.76 -0.29 -5.68
C ARG A 297 -23.82 -1.23 -6.43
N ARG A 298 -23.35 -2.31 -5.78
CA ARG A 298 -22.49 -3.33 -6.43
C ARG A 298 -23.19 -3.97 -7.63
N ALA A 299 -24.48 -4.28 -7.53
CA ALA A 299 -25.26 -4.83 -8.65
C ALA A 299 -25.49 -3.80 -9.77
N GLU A 300 -25.57 -2.50 -9.49
CA GLU A 300 -25.59 -1.45 -10.53
C GLU A 300 -24.22 -1.30 -11.22
N GLU A 301 -23.13 -1.33 -10.46
CA GLU A 301 -21.75 -1.30 -10.96
C GLU A 301 -21.44 -2.51 -11.85
N GLU A 302 -21.86 -3.71 -11.44
CA GLU A 302 -21.74 -4.93 -12.25
C GLU A 302 -22.54 -4.85 -13.56
N ARG A 303 -23.78 -4.33 -13.52
CA ARG A 303 -24.59 -4.08 -14.73
C ARG A 303 -23.93 -3.10 -15.70
N LYS A 304 -23.33 -2.01 -15.18
CA LYS A 304 -22.57 -1.05 -16.01
C LYS A 304 -21.35 -1.70 -16.66
N ARG A 305 -20.55 -2.46 -15.91
CA ARG A 305 -19.42 -3.23 -16.46
C ARG A 305 -19.87 -4.23 -17.52
N GLU A 306 -21.02 -4.90 -17.34
CA GLU A 306 -21.55 -5.83 -18.34
C GLU A 306 -22.03 -5.13 -19.63
N GLU A 307 -22.63 -3.93 -19.51
CA GLU A 307 -23.02 -3.10 -20.66
C GLU A 307 -21.81 -2.54 -21.40
N GLU A 308 -20.81 -2.05 -20.69
CA GLU A 308 -19.55 -1.56 -21.25
C GLU A 308 -18.75 -2.68 -21.93
N ALA A 309 -18.65 -3.86 -21.33
CA ALA A 309 -18.01 -5.02 -21.94
C ALA A 309 -18.71 -5.44 -23.25
N LYS A 310 -20.05 -5.36 -23.32
CA LYS A 310 -20.81 -5.60 -24.56
C LYS A 310 -20.50 -4.54 -25.63
N LEU A 311 -20.40 -3.27 -25.24
CA LEU A 311 -20.02 -2.17 -26.16
C LEU A 311 -18.59 -2.33 -26.66
N GLN A 312 -17.64 -2.71 -25.80
CA GLN A 312 -16.25 -3.00 -26.17
C GLN A 312 -16.17 -4.22 -27.11
N GLU A 313 -16.94 -5.28 -26.85
CA GLU A 313 -16.98 -6.45 -27.74
C GLU A 313 -17.60 -6.12 -29.10
N GLN A 314 -18.62 -5.25 -29.15
CA GLN A 314 -19.18 -4.75 -30.40
C GLN A 314 -18.14 -3.93 -31.19
N ARG A 315 -17.47 -2.97 -30.55
CA ARG A 315 -16.39 -2.18 -31.18
C ARG A 315 -15.28 -3.08 -31.74
N ARG A 316 -14.90 -4.14 -31.00
CA ARG A 316 -13.92 -5.14 -31.46
C ARG A 316 -14.39 -5.91 -32.69
N LYS A 317 -15.66 -6.31 -32.75
CA LYS A 317 -16.28 -6.97 -33.93
C LYS A 317 -16.33 -6.03 -35.13
N GLU A 318 -16.66 -4.77 -34.93
CA GLU A 318 -16.66 -3.74 -35.99
C GLU A 318 -15.25 -3.50 -36.54
N GLN A 319 -14.22 -3.43 -35.67
CA GLN A 319 -12.81 -3.35 -36.07
C GLN A 319 -12.33 -4.61 -36.81
N GLU A 320 -12.75 -5.81 -36.38
CA GLU A 320 -12.41 -7.07 -37.05
C GLU A 320 -13.04 -7.16 -38.45
N GLU A 321 -14.30 -6.74 -38.60
CA GLU A 321 -14.94 -6.59 -39.91
C GLU A 321 -14.25 -5.54 -40.78
N GLU A 322 -13.86 -4.38 -40.23
CA GLU A 322 -13.18 -3.35 -41.01
C GLU A 322 -11.79 -3.82 -41.47
N HIS A 323 -11.03 -4.47 -40.58
CA HIS A 323 -9.75 -5.09 -40.91
C HIS A 323 -9.90 -6.16 -42.00
N LYS A 324 -10.92 -7.01 -41.92
CA LYS A 324 -11.25 -7.99 -42.95
C LYS A 324 -11.55 -7.32 -44.30
N ARG A 325 -12.38 -6.28 -44.34
CA ARG A 325 -12.68 -5.52 -45.57
C ARG A 325 -11.42 -4.86 -46.16
N ARG A 326 -10.54 -4.30 -45.32
CA ARG A 326 -9.23 -3.76 -45.74
C ARG A 326 -8.32 -4.84 -46.34
N MET A 327 -8.29 -6.04 -45.75
CA MET A 327 -7.52 -7.18 -46.27
C MET A 327 -8.08 -7.72 -47.59
N GLU A 328 -9.41 -7.82 -47.72
CA GLU A 328 -10.07 -8.21 -48.99
C GLU A 328 -9.78 -7.20 -50.11
N GLU A 329 -9.75 -5.89 -49.81
CA GLU A 329 -9.29 -4.88 -50.76
C GLU A 329 -7.79 -5.00 -51.08
N TYR A 330 -6.92 -5.22 -50.09
CA TYR A 330 -5.50 -5.43 -50.34
C TYR A 330 -5.25 -6.61 -51.29
N HIS A 331 -5.92 -7.75 -51.07
CA HIS A 331 -5.83 -8.91 -51.95
C HIS A 331 -6.38 -8.63 -53.36
N ARG A 332 -7.47 -7.87 -53.49
CA ARG A 332 -8.00 -7.42 -54.79
C ARG A 332 -6.98 -6.56 -55.55
N ARG A 333 -6.39 -5.54 -54.90
CA ARG A 333 -5.37 -4.67 -55.50
C ARG A 333 -4.11 -5.42 -55.91
N GLU A 334 -3.68 -6.41 -55.12
CA GLU A 334 -2.51 -7.24 -55.46
C GLU A 334 -2.82 -8.23 -56.61
N GLN A 335 -4.05 -8.73 -56.73
CA GLN A 335 -4.49 -9.50 -57.91
C GLN A 335 -4.49 -8.63 -59.18
N GLU A 336 -5.08 -7.43 -59.13
CA GLU A 336 -5.06 -6.44 -60.22
C GLU A 336 -3.61 -6.11 -60.65
N ARG A 337 -2.72 -5.91 -59.69
CA ARG A 337 -1.28 -5.66 -59.91
C ARG A 337 -0.59 -6.86 -60.57
N GLN A 338 -0.85 -8.09 -60.12
CA GLN A 338 -0.30 -9.29 -60.74
C GLN A 338 -0.81 -9.49 -62.16
N GLU A 339 -2.08 -9.20 -62.44
CA GLU A 339 -2.62 -9.27 -63.80
C GLU A 339 -1.99 -8.19 -64.70
N ALA A 340 -1.84 -6.96 -64.21
CA ALA A 340 -1.15 -5.88 -64.92
C ALA A 340 0.32 -6.23 -65.23
N LEU A 341 1.02 -6.93 -64.31
CA LEU A 341 2.37 -7.45 -64.57
C LEU A 341 2.38 -8.50 -65.67
N ARG A 342 1.47 -9.50 -65.63
CA ARG A 342 1.34 -10.52 -66.70
C ARG A 342 1.05 -9.89 -68.07
N ARG A 343 0.08 -8.98 -68.14
CA ARG A 343 -0.27 -8.24 -69.36
C ARG A 343 0.94 -7.46 -69.92
N ARG A 344 1.78 -6.90 -69.05
CA ARG A 344 3.02 -6.19 -69.43
C ARG A 344 4.12 -7.15 -69.90
N GLU A 345 4.28 -8.32 -69.27
CA GLU A 345 5.21 -9.37 -69.75
C GLU A 345 4.80 -9.92 -71.11
N GLU A 346 3.50 -10.14 -71.34
CA GLU A 346 2.96 -10.53 -72.65
C GLU A 346 3.19 -9.44 -73.71
N GLU A 347 3.06 -8.17 -73.36
CA GLU A 347 3.35 -7.07 -74.27
C GLU A 347 4.85 -6.97 -74.59
N ILE A 348 5.73 -7.20 -73.62
CA ILE A 348 7.19 -7.29 -73.85
C ILE A 348 7.51 -8.48 -74.77
N LYS A 349 6.93 -9.66 -74.54
CA LYS A 349 7.11 -10.84 -75.40
C LYS A 349 6.67 -10.57 -76.84
N ARG A 350 5.50 -9.94 -77.05
CA ARG A 350 5.04 -9.51 -78.39
C ARG A 350 6.01 -8.53 -79.04
N ARG A 351 6.48 -7.51 -78.31
CA ARG A 351 7.47 -6.53 -78.81
C ARG A 351 8.79 -7.21 -79.19
N GLU A 352 9.26 -8.18 -78.40
CA GLU A 352 10.45 -8.96 -78.75
C GLU A 352 10.24 -9.84 -80.00
N GLU A 353 9.05 -10.40 -80.21
CA GLU A 353 8.72 -11.19 -81.40
C GLU A 353 8.59 -10.31 -82.66
N GLU A 354 8.01 -9.12 -82.53
CA GLU A 354 8.04 -8.07 -83.56
C GLU A 354 9.47 -7.61 -83.86
N GLU A 355 10.34 -7.49 -82.86
CA GLU A 355 11.74 -7.11 -83.06
C GLU A 355 12.57 -8.23 -83.69
N LYS A 356 12.40 -9.48 -83.26
CA LYS A 356 13.02 -10.67 -83.87
C LYS A 356 12.60 -10.82 -85.35
N THR A 357 11.33 -10.58 -85.68
CA THR A 357 10.84 -10.62 -87.07
C THR A 357 11.34 -9.43 -87.90
N ARG A 358 11.44 -8.23 -87.34
CA ARG A 358 12.10 -7.08 -88.00
C ARG A 358 13.58 -7.37 -88.29
N ILE A 359 14.34 -7.85 -87.30
CA ILE A 359 15.77 -8.20 -87.45
C ILE A 359 15.96 -9.25 -88.55
N SER A 360 15.09 -10.28 -88.59
CA SER A 360 15.05 -11.26 -89.68
C SER A 360 14.82 -10.61 -91.05
N SER A 361 13.86 -9.68 -91.17
CA SER A 361 13.61 -8.94 -92.41
C SER A 361 14.73 -7.97 -92.84
N SER A 362 15.55 -7.49 -91.90
CA SER A 362 16.67 -6.58 -92.17
C SER A 362 18.02 -7.29 -92.37
N SER A 363 18.03 -8.62 -92.47
CA SER A 363 19.26 -9.42 -92.58
C SER A 363 19.85 -9.50 -94.00
N GLU A 364 19.35 -8.70 -94.96
CA GLU A 364 19.95 -8.45 -96.28
C GLU A 364 20.67 -7.08 -96.36
N THR A 365 21.54 -6.77 -95.38
CA THR A 365 22.62 -5.78 -95.62
C THR A 365 23.87 -6.11 -94.78
N ILE A 366 25.04 -5.82 -95.34
CA ILE A 366 26.33 -6.36 -94.89
C ILE A 366 26.92 -5.56 -93.71
N VAL A 367 27.55 -6.29 -92.78
CA VAL A 367 28.29 -5.73 -91.64
C VAL A 367 29.56 -5.00 -92.09
N GLU A 368 29.71 -3.73 -91.71
CA GLU A 368 31.02 -3.12 -91.49
C GLU A 368 31.19 -2.75 -90.00
N LYS A 369 32.39 -3.02 -89.46
CA LYS A 369 32.77 -2.60 -88.11
C LYS A 369 33.32 -1.17 -88.12
N LYS A 370 32.96 -0.38 -87.11
CA LYS A 370 33.85 0.59 -86.45
C LYS A 370 33.30 1.02 -85.10
N ASP A 371 34.16 0.99 -84.08
CA ASP A 371 33.96 1.71 -82.82
C ASP A 371 33.98 3.23 -83.09
N PRO A 372 33.30 4.03 -82.26
CA PRO A 372 34.02 4.60 -81.13
C PRO A 372 33.23 4.67 -79.81
N CYS A 373 33.97 4.80 -78.69
CA CYS A 373 33.43 4.99 -77.34
C CYS A 373 32.82 6.40 -77.13
N ILE A 374 31.98 6.56 -76.08
CA ILE A 374 32.09 7.65 -75.08
C ILE A 374 31.06 7.52 -73.92
N GLN A 375 31.54 7.60 -72.67
CA GLN A 375 30.83 7.87 -71.38
C GLN A 375 29.70 6.87 -70.96
N PHE A 376 29.37 6.67 -69.68
CA PHE A 376 29.68 7.36 -68.41
C PHE A 376 30.36 6.45 -67.35
N PRO A 377 30.96 7.00 -66.27
CA PRO A 377 31.84 6.24 -65.38
C PRO A 377 31.12 5.51 -64.23
N VAL A 378 31.65 4.35 -63.85
CA VAL A 378 31.34 3.68 -62.58
C VAL A 378 32.36 4.11 -61.52
N LEU A 379 31.89 4.69 -60.41
CA LEU A 379 32.74 5.05 -59.27
C LEU A 379 32.89 3.87 -58.30
N THR A 380 33.89 3.03 -58.54
CA THR A 380 34.41 2.09 -57.53
C THR A 380 35.64 2.67 -56.85
N GLN A 381 35.46 3.26 -55.66
CA GLN A 381 36.56 3.55 -54.74
C GLN A 381 36.53 2.61 -53.53
N SER A 382 37.14 1.43 -53.70
CA SER A 382 37.57 0.59 -52.60
C SER A 382 38.95 1.03 -52.12
N HIS A 383 39.02 2.02 -51.22
CA HIS A 383 40.24 2.32 -50.48
C HIS A 383 39.97 2.33 -48.97
N SER A 384 40.65 1.42 -48.28
CA SER A 384 40.80 1.42 -46.83
C SER A 384 41.77 2.50 -46.38
N ILE A 385 41.68 2.93 -45.12
CA ILE A 385 42.82 3.35 -44.28
C ILE A 385 42.40 3.40 -42.80
N SER A 386 43.33 3.00 -41.93
CA SER A 386 43.39 3.24 -40.47
C SER A 386 42.10 3.22 -39.64
N ARG A 387 41.86 2.11 -38.93
CA ARG A 387 41.41 2.22 -37.54
C ARG A 387 42.63 2.63 -36.70
N ASN A 388 42.61 3.82 -36.11
CA ASN A 388 43.50 4.14 -35.01
C ASN A 388 42.72 4.15 -33.68
N ILE A 389 43.41 3.86 -32.59
CA ILE A 389 42.84 3.74 -31.25
C ILE A 389 43.01 5.09 -30.50
N GLU A 390 42.30 5.24 -29.38
CA GLU A 390 42.42 6.32 -28.39
C GLU A 390 42.02 7.75 -28.83
N ALA A 391 40.73 8.05 -28.62
CA ALA A 391 40.32 9.33 -28.07
C ALA A 391 39.25 9.11 -26.98
N ARG A 392 39.67 9.08 -25.71
CA ARG A 392 38.75 9.10 -24.56
C ARG A 392 38.07 10.47 -24.48
N HIS A 393 36.83 10.55 -24.94
CA HIS A 393 35.80 11.40 -24.33
C HIS A 393 34.48 10.64 -24.38
N GLU A 394 34.07 10.12 -23.23
CA GLU A 394 32.78 9.46 -23.05
C GLU A 394 31.68 10.52 -23.04
N TYR A 395 31.26 10.95 -24.23
CA TYR A 395 29.99 11.62 -24.41
C TYR A 395 28.90 10.63 -24.01
N VAL A 396 28.45 10.71 -22.76
CA VAL A 396 27.26 10.00 -22.32
C VAL A 396 26.08 10.63 -23.04
N GLU A 397 25.69 10.01 -24.15
CA GLU A 397 24.52 10.40 -24.95
C GLU A 397 23.33 10.64 -24.02
N ASP A 398 22.61 11.74 -24.26
CA ASP A 398 21.43 12.03 -23.46
C ASP A 398 20.41 10.90 -23.62
N PRO A 399 20.00 10.18 -22.55
CA PRO A 399 19.03 9.11 -22.66
C PRO A 399 17.70 9.56 -23.27
N CYS A 400 17.37 10.86 -23.20
CA CYS A 400 16.20 11.40 -23.88
C CYS A 400 16.33 11.45 -25.41
N LEU A 401 17.53 11.52 -25.99
CA LEU A 401 17.76 11.80 -27.42
C LEU A 401 17.85 10.56 -28.33
N LYS A 402 17.74 9.34 -27.79
CA LYS A 402 17.54 8.13 -28.63
C LYS A 402 16.18 8.21 -29.33
N ARG A 403 16.20 8.12 -30.67
CA ARG A 403 15.11 8.42 -31.60
C ARG A 403 14.07 7.31 -31.72
#